data_AF-A0A1T4ZPV8-F1
#
_entry.id   AF-A0A1T4ZPV8-F1
#
_cell.length_a   1.000
_cell.length_b   1.000
_cell.length_c   1.000
_cell.angle_alpha   90.00
_cell.angle_beta   90.00
_cell.angle_gamma   90.00
#
_symmetry.space_group_name_H-M   'P 1'
#
loop_
_entity.id
_entity.type
_entity.pdbx_description
1 polymer ?
#
loop_
_entity_poly.entity_id
_entity_poly.type
_entity_poly.pdbx_seq_one_letter_code
_entity_poly.pdbx_strand_id
1 'polypeptide(L)'
;MNSQWQNFLKNIGEWQGSFAQLSPQGELITDIPSHLTLESFNDNQTARLTLKRFYPNSDPTAPPEVKELVREYQSLGRDLLFFENGAFSQGTIQLSPVSQSGAEFGFIYENQRLRLVELFNTDGQLESLTLIREKRRGTDIVKYPPFTIEALLGEWRGEAMTIYPDLRSPESYSTRMQLQLDNDHQLQQNLTFGVQETKISSKARIDGSILYFDQGKNPVKVILLPDGASATIPEKVELGKPCFFEAGWLIRPNLRQRLIRQYNGKGEWVSLTLVTEQKQS
;
A
#
# COMPACT_ATOMS: atom_id res chain seq x y z
N MET A 1 -19.26 14.16 -3.18
CA MET A 1 -18.09 13.46 -2.60
C MET A 1 -18.33 13.32 -1.11
N ASN A 2 -18.13 12.12 -0.58
CA ASN A 2 -18.18 11.88 0.85
C ASN A 2 -17.05 12.63 1.59
N SER A 3 -17.27 12.96 2.86
CA SER A 3 -16.23 13.52 3.71
C SER A 3 -15.16 12.49 4.03
N GLN A 4 -13.96 12.93 4.43
CA GLN A 4 -12.88 12.04 4.88
C GLN A 4 -13.34 11.13 6.04
N TRP A 5 -14.17 11.65 6.93
CA TRP A 5 -14.77 10.86 8.02
C TRP A 5 -15.71 9.77 7.49
N GLN A 6 -16.61 10.10 6.56
CA GLN A 6 -17.49 9.11 5.94
C GLN A 6 -16.72 8.02 5.19
N ASN A 7 -15.59 8.38 4.55
CA ASN A 7 -14.71 7.43 3.87
C ASN A 7 -13.98 6.52 4.87
N PHE A 8 -13.50 7.06 5.99
CA PHE A 8 -12.94 6.28 7.09
C PHE A 8 -13.93 5.23 7.60
N LEU A 9 -15.20 5.61 7.82
CA LEU A 9 -16.24 4.71 8.33
C LEU A 9 -16.57 3.54 7.38
N LYS A 10 -16.13 3.55 6.11
CA LYS A 10 -16.22 2.38 5.22
C LYS A 10 -15.42 1.18 5.75
N ASN A 11 -14.47 1.41 6.65
CA ASN A 11 -13.66 0.38 7.29
C ASN A 11 -14.32 -0.27 8.52
N ILE A 12 -15.51 0.18 8.95
CA ILE A 12 -16.22 -0.41 10.10
C ILE A 12 -16.42 -1.92 9.90
N GLY A 13 -16.24 -2.66 10.99
CA GLY A 13 -16.46 -4.10 11.07
C GLY A 13 -15.38 -4.83 11.85
N GLU A 14 -15.53 -6.15 11.88
CA GLU A 14 -14.57 -7.09 12.45
C GLU A 14 -13.70 -7.70 11.35
N TRP A 15 -12.40 -7.51 11.49
CA TRP A 15 -11.36 -7.89 10.53
C TRP A 15 -10.41 -8.91 11.17
N GLN A 16 -10.38 -10.11 10.63
CA GLN A 16 -9.51 -11.20 11.08
C GLN A 16 -8.36 -11.37 10.09
N GLY A 17 -7.15 -11.51 10.58
CA GLY A 17 -5.99 -11.48 9.71
C GLY A 17 -4.69 -11.79 10.42
N SER A 18 -3.60 -11.30 9.85
CA SER A 18 -2.28 -11.36 10.48
C SER A 18 -1.38 -10.21 10.04
N PHE A 19 -0.36 -9.93 10.85
CA PHE A 19 0.69 -8.94 10.60
C PHE A 19 1.97 -9.70 10.26
N ALA A 20 2.30 -9.78 8.97
CA ALA A 20 3.52 -10.40 8.48
C ALA A 20 4.63 -9.35 8.38
N GLN A 21 5.67 -9.49 9.19
CA GLN A 21 6.88 -8.68 9.07
C GLN A 21 7.79 -9.29 8.02
N LEU A 22 8.26 -8.48 7.07
CA LEU A 22 9.11 -8.91 5.98
C LEU A 22 10.42 -8.11 5.98
N SER A 23 11.50 -8.75 5.53
CA SER A 23 12.79 -8.10 5.31
C SER A 23 12.72 -7.09 4.17
N PRO A 24 13.74 -6.22 4.00
CA PRO A 24 13.86 -5.35 2.83
C PRO A 24 13.96 -6.07 1.47
N GLN A 25 14.10 -7.40 1.49
CA GLN A 25 14.11 -8.29 0.32
C GLN A 25 12.75 -9.00 0.11
N GLY A 26 11.77 -8.76 0.98
CA GLY A 26 10.45 -9.38 0.92
C GLY A 26 10.37 -10.77 1.56
N GLU A 27 11.39 -11.19 2.31
CA GLU A 27 11.39 -12.49 3.00
C GLU A 27 10.60 -12.42 4.29
N LEU A 28 9.79 -13.45 4.59
CA LEU A 28 8.98 -13.52 5.80
C LEU A 28 9.85 -13.74 7.05
N ILE A 29 9.76 -12.82 8.00
CA ILE A 29 10.45 -12.90 9.29
C ILE A 29 9.53 -13.48 10.36
N THR A 30 8.33 -12.92 10.50
CA THR A 30 7.32 -13.38 11.45
C THR A 30 5.92 -13.07 10.94
N ASP A 31 4.93 -13.83 11.38
CA ASP A 31 3.53 -13.63 11.04
C ASP A 31 2.67 -13.77 12.30
N ILE A 32 2.10 -12.64 12.77
CA ILE A 32 1.37 -12.58 14.03
C ILE A 32 -0.12 -12.48 13.75
N PRO A 33 -0.94 -13.50 14.13
CA PRO A 33 -2.38 -13.43 13.99
C PRO A 33 -2.97 -12.21 14.68
N SER A 34 -4.04 -11.67 14.11
CA SER A 34 -4.68 -10.46 14.62
C SER A 34 -6.20 -10.45 14.44
N HIS A 35 -6.87 -9.74 15.33
CA HIS A 35 -8.28 -9.39 15.22
C HIS A 35 -8.43 -7.89 15.46
N LEU A 36 -8.92 -7.17 14.46
CA LEU A 36 -9.22 -5.75 14.52
C LEU A 36 -10.73 -5.52 14.46
N THR A 37 -11.26 -4.80 15.43
CA THR A 37 -12.65 -4.36 15.45
C THR A 37 -12.67 -2.84 15.32
N LEU A 38 -13.35 -2.31 14.30
CA LEU A 38 -13.62 -0.89 14.16
C LEU A 38 -15.12 -0.66 14.26
N GLU A 39 -15.54 0.08 15.28
CA GLU A 39 -16.94 0.35 15.59
C GLU A 39 -17.19 1.86 15.62
N SER A 40 -18.41 2.27 15.32
CA SER A 40 -18.86 3.65 15.45
C SER A 40 -19.90 3.81 16.54
N PHE A 41 -19.90 4.99 17.16
CA PHE A 41 -20.81 5.36 18.24
C PHE A 41 -21.32 6.78 18.03
N ASN A 42 -22.35 7.16 18.79
CA ASN A 42 -22.93 8.51 18.79
C ASN A 42 -23.31 8.98 17.37
N ASP A 43 -24.19 8.24 16.70
CA ASP A 43 -24.61 8.51 15.33
C ASP A 43 -23.45 8.70 14.35
N ASN A 44 -22.47 7.79 14.44
CA ASN A 44 -21.25 7.79 13.65
C ASN A 44 -20.33 9.01 13.86
N GLN A 45 -20.45 9.78 14.93
CA GLN A 45 -19.54 10.90 15.21
C GLN A 45 -18.23 10.49 15.86
N THR A 46 -18.19 9.29 16.43
CA THR A 46 -17.01 8.74 17.09
C THR A 46 -16.77 7.31 16.62
N ALA A 47 -15.53 6.88 16.60
CA ALA A 47 -15.17 5.50 16.27
C ALA A 47 -14.12 4.96 17.22
N ARG A 48 -14.18 3.66 17.54
CA ARG A 48 -13.18 2.96 18.34
C ARG A 48 -12.58 1.83 17.53
N LEU A 49 -11.26 1.83 17.45
CA LEU A 49 -10.46 0.73 16.92
C LEU A 49 -9.92 -0.06 18.11
N THR A 50 -10.19 -1.36 18.12
CA THR A 50 -9.58 -2.32 19.05
C THR A 50 -8.81 -3.35 18.23
N LEU A 51 -7.49 -3.38 18.37
CA LEU A 51 -6.60 -4.34 17.70
C LEU A 51 -6.01 -5.30 18.73
N LYS A 52 -6.26 -6.59 18.55
CA LYS A 52 -5.64 -7.68 19.31
C LYS A 52 -4.65 -8.41 18.41
N ARG A 53 -3.43 -8.62 18.90
CA ARG A 53 -2.39 -9.43 18.25
C ARG A 53 -2.01 -10.59 19.17
N PHE A 54 -1.94 -11.79 18.60
CA PHE A 54 -1.78 -13.04 19.34
C PHE A 54 -0.37 -13.59 19.12
N TYR A 55 0.54 -13.30 20.04
CA TYR A 55 1.94 -13.73 19.95
C TYR A 55 2.09 -15.16 20.47
N PRO A 56 2.86 -16.02 19.77
CA PRO A 56 3.14 -17.36 20.26
C PRO A 56 3.87 -17.29 21.60
N ASN A 57 3.51 -18.17 22.52
CA ASN A 57 4.16 -18.29 23.81
C ASN A 57 5.40 -19.19 23.70
N SER A 58 6.41 -18.94 24.52
CA SER A 58 7.59 -19.82 24.65
C SER A 58 7.23 -21.23 25.10
N ASP A 59 6.14 -21.39 25.85
CA ASP A 59 5.52 -22.68 26.16
C ASP A 59 4.37 -22.95 25.17
N PRO A 60 4.48 -23.97 24.30
CA PRO A 60 3.45 -24.30 23.30
C PRO A 60 2.11 -24.74 23.91
N THR A 61 2.07 -25.09 25.19
CA THR A 61 0.86 -25.52 25.90
C THR A 61 0.09 -24.36 26.53
N ALA A 62 0.74 -23.21 26.68
CA ALA A 62 0.14 -21.99 27.20
C ALA A 62 -0.65 -21.24 26.09
N PRO A 63 -1.72 -20.52 26.45
CA PRO A 63 -2.42 -19.67 25.48
C PRO A 63 -1.49 -18.57 24.93
N PRO A 64 -1.73 -18.09 23.70
CA PRO A 64 -0.97 -16.98 23.12
C PRO A 64 -0.99 -15.73 24.01
N GLU A 65 0.13 -14.99 24.04
CA GLU A 65 0.16 -13.67 24.67
C GLU A 65 -0.63 -12.69 23.79
N VAL A 66 -1.63 -12.03 24.36
CA VAL A 66 -2.47 -11.07 23.63
C VAL A 66 -2.00 -9.65 23.92
N LYS A 67 -1.50 -8.96 22.89
CA LYS A 67 -1.24 -7.51 22.97
C LYS A 67 -2.39 -6.74 22.35
N GLU A 68 -3.07 -5.96 23.19
CA GLU A 68 -4.20 -5.12 22.79
C GLU A 68 -3.78 -3.66 22.59
N LEU A 69 -4.32 -3.03 21.55
CA LEU A 69 -4.24 -1.60 21.29
C LEU A 69 -5.67 -1.07 21.08
N VAL A 70 -6.06 -0.06 21.86
CA VAL A 70 -7.32 0.65 21.69
C VAL A 70 -7.05 2.08 21.26
N ARG A 71 -7.78 2.56 20.25
CA ARG A 71 -7.74 3.96 19.78
C ARG A 71 -9.15 4.46 19.58
N GLU A 72 -9.40 5.69 20.02
CA GLU A 72 -10.66 6.39 19.78
C GLU A 72 -10.43 7.56 18.83
N TYR A 73 -11.38 7.77 17.93
CA TYR A 73 -11.36 8.79 16.90
C TYR A 73 -12.61 9.64 17.01
N GLN A 74 -12.42 10.95 17.02
CA GLN A 74 -13.47 11.96 16.84
C GLN A 74 -13.17 12.86 15.61
N SER A 75 -11.95 12.74 15.09
CA SER A 75 -11.45 13.41 13.90
C SER A 75 -10.29 12.57 13.33
N LEU A 76 -9.81 12.96 12.14
CA LEU A 76 -8.68 12.31 11.48
C LEU A 76 -7.43 13.20 11.55
N GLY A 77 -6.27 12.56 11.66
CA GLY A 77 -4.98 13.24 11.59
C GLY A 77 -4.69 13.78 10.20
N ARG A 78 -3.80 14.79 10.12
CA ARG A 78 -3.36 15.40 8.85
C ARG A 78 -2.44 14.50 8.03
N ASP A 79 -2.01 13.38 8.59
CA ASP A 79 -1.14 12.35 8.02
C ASP A 79 -1.92 11.28 7.23
N LEU A 80 -3.25 11.34 7.27
CA LEU A 80 -4.15 10.30 6.82
C LEU A 80 -5.19 10.84 5.82
N LEU A 81 -5.31 10.18 4.67
CA LEU A 81 -6.36 10.44 3.68
C LEU A 81 -7.02 9.14 3.22
N PHE A 82 -8.33 9.21 2.99
CA PHE A 82 -9.20 8.14 2.52
C PHE A 82 -9.86 8.48 1.18
N PHE A 83 -9.93 7.48 0.31
CA PHE A 83 -10.76 7.45 -0.89
C PHE A 83 -12.18 6.99 -0.57
N GLU A 84 -13.11 7.22 -1.51
CA GLU A 84 -14.54 6.97 -1.32
C GLU A 84 -14.89 5.50 -1.02
N ASN A 85 -14.07 4.57 -1.51
CA ASN A 85 -14.21 3.14 -1.23
C ASN A 85 -13.69 2.73 0.16
N GLY A 86 -13.01 3.61 0.89
CA GLY A 86 -12.37 3.34 2.17
C GLY A 86 -10.90 2.97 2.08
N ALA A 87 -10.30 2.93 0.88
CA ALA A 87 -8.85 2.79 0.73
C ALA A 87 -8.15 4.04 1.27
N PHE A 88 -6.95 3.91 1.80
CA PHE A 88 -6.29 5.01 2.50
C PHE A 88 -4.77 4.93 2.48
N SER A 89 -4.14 6.03 2.87
CA SER A 89 -2.75 6.01 3.32
C SER A 89 -2.56 6.86 4.57
N GLN A 90 -1.80 6.34 5.52
CA GLN A 90 -1.32 7.04 6.71
C GLN A 90 0.20 7.11 6.66
N GLY A 91 0.84 8.23 6.97
CA GLY A 91 2.31 8.23 7.00
C GLY A 91 2.97 9.57 7.28
N THR A 92 4.29 9.60 7.11
CA THR A 92 5.10 10.80 7.35
C THR A 92 4.58 11.99 6.53
N ILE A 93 4.33 13.13 7.17
CA ILE A 93 3.92 14.38 6.47
C ILE A 93 5.15 15.11 5.92
N GLN A 94 6.25 15.11 6.66
CA GLN A 94 7.49 15.80 6.32
C GLN A 94 8.67 14.84 6.49
N LEU A 95 9.40 14.58 5.41
CA LEU A 95 10.64 13.81 5.45
C LEU A 95 11.72 14.59 6.22
N SER A 96 12.51 13.87 7.01
CA SER A 96 13.45 14.45 7.98
C SER A 96 14.72 13.60 8.05
N PRO A 97 15.91 14.22 8.23
CA PRO A 97 17.17 13.50 8.36
C PRO A 97 17.34 12.75 9.69
N VAL A 98 16.52 13.07 10.70
CA VAL A 98 16.73 12.60 12.09
C VAL A 98 15.63 11.67 12.58
N SER A 99 14.69 11.30 11.72
CA SER A 99 13.58 10.41 12.07
C SER A 99 13.31 9.41 10.95
N GLN A 100 12.85 8.22 11.32
CA GLN A 100 12.30 7.27 10.37
C GLN A 100 11.18 7.92 9.53
N SER A 101 11.04 7.41 8.32
CA SER A 101 9.95 7.80 7.42
C SER A 101 9.21 6.56 6.94
N GLY A 102 7.97 6.71 6.55
CA GLY A 102 7.20 5.59 6.05
C GLY A 102 5.76 5.92 5.79
N ALA A 103 5.06 4.94 5.24
CA ALA A 103 3.63 5.01 5.01
C ALA A 103 3.00 3.63 5.13
N GLU A 104 1.80 3.62 5.67
CA GLU A 104 0.83 2.55 5.51
C GLU A 104 -0.06 2.86 4.31
N PHE A 105 -0.33 1.83 3.51
CA PHE A 105 -1.27 1.84 2.41
C PHE A 105 -2.34 0.80 2.68
N GLY A 106 -3.59 1.21 2.84
CA GLY A 106 -4.71 0.32 3.07
C GLY A 106 -5.60 0.21 1.85
N PHE A 107 -5.63 -0.97 1.24
CA PHE A 107 -6.62 -1.33 0.23
C PHE A 107 -7.82 -2.01 0.87
N ILE A 108 -8.99 -1.81 0.26
CA ILE A 108 -10.22 -2.50 0.64
C ILE A 108 -10.97 -2.93 -0.62
N TYR A 109 -11.33 -4.20 -0.67
CA TYR A 109 -12.11 -4.77 -1.76
C TYR A 109 -13.05 -5.84 -1.21
N GLU A 110 -14.35 -5.58 -1.32
CA GLU A 110 -15.40 -6.47 -0.80
C GLU A 110 -15.15 -6.83 0.68
N ASN A 111 -14.85 -8.09 0.97
CA ASN A 111 -14.65 -8.64 2.31
C ASN A 111 -13.17 -8.76 2.69
N GLN A 112 -12.26 -8.15 1.94
CA GLN A 112 -10.82 -8.24 2.16
C GLN A 112 -10.19 -6.86 2.26
N ARG A 113 -9.16 -6.76 3.11
CA ARG A 113 -8.22 -5.66 3.12
C ARG A 113 -6.82 -6.20 2.99
N LEU A 114 -6.02 -5.46 2.24
CA LEU A 114 -4.58 -5.64 2.20
C LEU A 114 -3.99 -4.31 2.64
N ARG A 115 -3.21 -4.33 3.71
CA ARG A 115 -2.49 -3.15 4.17
C ARG A 115 -1.00 -3.43 4.10
N LEU A 116 -0.22 -2.47 3.61
CA LEU A 116 1.21 -2.59 3.48
C LEU A 116 1.88 -1.38 4.13
N VAL A 117 2.77 -1.65 5.08
CA VAL A 117 3.59 -0.62 5.72
C VAL A 117 4.99 -0.69 5.15
N GLU A 118 5.48 0.44 4.65
CA GLU A 118 6.86 0.66 4.24
C GLU A 118 7.54 1.55 5.26
N LEU A 119 8.62 1.07 5.88
CA LEU A 119 9.37 1.82 6.88
C LEU A 119 10.83 1.97 6.46
N PHE A 120 11.30 3.22 6.44
CA PHE A 120 12.67 3.61 6.11
C PHE A 120 13.39 4.14 7.34
N ASN A 121 14.65 3.75 7.49
CA ASN A 121 15.52 4.23 8.56
C ASN A 121 15.97 5.69 8.31
N THR A 122 16.75 6.24 9.24
CA THR A 122 17.29 7.60 9.16
C THR A 122 18.28 7.82 8.02
N ASP A 123 18.86 6.74 7.47
CA ASP A 123 19.72 6.79 6.28
C ASP A 123 18.91 6.77 4.97
N GLY A 124 17.58 6.73 5.06
CA GLY A 124 16.67 6.67 3.92
C GLY A 124 16.65 5.30 3.24
N GLN A 125 17.15 4.25 3.89
CA GLN A 125 17.10 2.88 3.40
C GLN A 125 15.84 2.18 3.89
N LEU A 126 15.26 1.30 3.08
CA LEU A 126 14.15 0.45 3.54
C LEU A 126 14.64 -0.41 4.71
N GLU A 127 13.98 -0.29 5.86
CA GLU A 127 14.29 -1.01 7.09
C GLU A 127 13.41 -2.24 7.24
N SER A 128 12.11 -2.10 6.98
CA SER A 128 11.17 -3.22 7.06
C SER A 128 9.90 -2.98 6.25
N LEU A 129 9.23 -4.08 5.95
CA LEU A 129 7.88 -4.09 5.41
C LEU A 129 6.95 -4.81 6.40
N THR A 130 5.71 -4.36 6.53
CA THR A 130 4.67 -5.13 7.24
C THR A 130 3.46 -5.31 6.33
N LEU A 131 3.20 -6.56 5.94
CA LEU A 131 2.04 -6.94 5.14
C LEU A 131 0.92 -7.43 6.07
N ILE A 132 -0.20 -6.73 6.07
CA ILE A 132 -1.34 -7.00 6.92
C ILE A 132 -2.51 -7.43 6.05
N ARG A 133 -2.90 -8.70 6.19
CA ARG A 133 -3.92 -9.33 5.35
C ARG A 133 -5.11 -9.64 6.20
N GLU A 134 -6.24 -9.04 5.87
CA GLU A 134 -7.43 -9.10 6.70
C GLU A 134 -8.64 -9.48 5.86
N LYS A 135 -9.52 -10.28 6.46
CA LYS A 135 -10.83 -10.61 5.93
C LYS A 135 -11.91 -10.20 6.92
N ARG A 136 -13.12 -9.96 6.45
CA ARG A 136 -14.27 -9.79 7.35
C ARG A 136 -14.52 -11.09 8.11
N ARG A 137 -14.88 -10.96 9.39
CA ARG A 137 -15.27 -12.11 10.20
C ARG A 137 -16.41 -12.88 9.53
N GLY A 138 -16.26 -14.20 9.48
CA GLY A 138 -17.27 -15.09 8.89
C GLY A 138 -17.22 -15.21 7.36
N THR A 139 -16.23 -14.63 6.68
CA THR A 139 -16.06 -14.80 5.24
C THR A 139 -14.84 -15.68 4.91
N ASP A 140 -14.85 -16.27 3.72
CA ASP A 140 -13.73 -17.05 3.21
C ASP A 140 -12.70 -16.18 2.47
N ILE A 141 -11.48 -16.70 2.36
CA ILE A 141 -10.41 -16.08 1.58
C ILE A 141 -10.38 -16.77 0.22
N VAL A 142 -10.44 -15.98 -0.85
CA VAL A 142 -10.13 -16.48 -2.18
C VAL A 142 -8.61 -16.63 -2.29
N LYS A 143 -8.13 -17.86 -2.47
CA LYS A 143 -6.70 -18.11 -2.68
C LYS A 143 -6.37 -17.93 -4.17
N TYR A 144 -5.40 -17.09 -4.45
CA TYR A 144 -4.82 -16.93 -5.78
C TYR A 144 -3.46 -17.63 -5.85
N PRO A 145 -2.99 -18.00 -7.05
CA PRO A 145 -1.63 -18.51 -7.22
C PRO A 145 -0.58 -17.49 -6.72
N PRO A 146 0.65 -17.94 -6.43
CA PRO A 146 1.74 -17.05 -6.06
C PRO A 146 1.86 -15.88 -7.03
N PHE A 147 2.10 -14.69 -6.47
CA PHE A 147 2.23 -13.48 -7.28
C PHE A 147 3.60 -13.46 -7.96
N THR A 148 3.58 -13.60 -9.28
CA THR A 148 4.79 -13.59 -10.11
C THR A 148 4.73 -12.48 -11.16
N ILE A 149 5.86 -12.22 -11.81
CA ILE A 149 5.96 -11.20 -12.86
C ILE A 149 5.03 -11.51 -14.02
N GLU A 150 4.86 -12.79 -14.34
CA GLU A 150 3.97 -13.27 -15.41
C GLU A 150 2.52 -12.82 -15.20
N ALA A 151 2.08 -12.72 -13.95
CA ALA A 151 0.75 -12.22 -13.62
C ALA A 151 0.55 -10.75 -14.05
N LEU A 152 1.63 -9.96 -14.07
CA LEU A 152 1.63 -8.54 -14.43
C LEU A 152 1.83 -8.28 -15.93
N LEU A 153 2.43 -9.20 -16.68
CA LEU A 153 2.69 -9.03 -18.11
C LEU A 153 1.41 -8.79 -18.91
N GLY A 154 1.46 -7.90 -19.89
CA GLY A 154 0.32 -7.53 -20.74
C GLY A 154 -0.06 -6.05 -20.60
N GLU A 155 -1.23 -5.73 -21.14
CA GLU A 155 -1.78 -4.38 -21.10
C GLU A 155 -2.75 -4.20 -19.94
N TRP A 156 -2.65 -3.09 -19.24
CA TRP A 156 -3.53 -2.65 -18.18
C TRP A 156 -4.10 -1.28 -18.52
N ARG A 157 -5.40 -1.09 -18.31
CA ARG A 157 -6.09 0.20 -18.49
C ARG A 157 -6.97 0.49 -17.29
N GLY A 158 -7.06 1.74 -16.91
CA GLY A 158 -7.87 2.10 -15.76
C GLY A 158 -8.01 3.59 -15.54
N GLU A 159 -8.39 3.92 -14.32
CA GLU A 159 -8.55 5.29 -13.86
C GLU A 159 -7.74 5.50 -12.57
N ALA A 160 -7.29 6.73 -12.40
CA ALA A 160 -6.63 7.18 -11.19
C ALA A 160 -7.35 8.40 -10.64
N MET A 161 -7.40 8.50 -9.31
CA MET A 161 -7.90 9.67 -8.59
C MET A 161 -6.81 10.15 -7.65
N THR A 162 -6.48 11.44 -7.72
CA THR A 162 -5.52 12.10 -6.84
C THR A 162 -6.25 13.03 -5.88
N ILE A 163 -5.98 12.86 -4.59
CA ILE A 163 -6.49 13.71 -3.49
C ILE A 163 -5.32 14.35 -2.75
N TYR A 164 -5.60 15.46 -2.07
CA TYR A 164 -4.56 16.34 -1.51
C TYR A 164 -4.77 16.58 -0.02
N PRO A 165 -3.70 16.74 0.78
CA PRO A 165 -3.78 17.01 2.22
C PRO A 165 -4.52 18.30 2.59
N ASP A 166 -4.55 19.29 1.68
CA ASP A 166 -5.30 20.54 1.86
C ASP A 166 -6.79 20.44 1.46
N LEU A 167 -7.24 19.25 1.07
CA LEU A 167 -8.62 18.95 0.70
C LEU A 167 -9.17 19.76 -0.48
N ARG A 168 -8.28 20.28 -1.36
CA ARG A 168 -8.71 20.83 -2.65
C ARG A 168 -9.41 19.74 -3.49
N SER A 169 -10.11 20.18 -4.54
CA SER A 169 -10.82 19.29 -5.46
C SER A 169 -9.91 18.17 -6.00
N PRO A 170 -10.36 16.91 -5.97
CA PRO A 170 -9.62 15.80 -6.57
C PRO A 170 -9.44 15.93 -8.08
N GLU A 171 -8.38 15.30 -8.59
CA GLU A 171 -8.13 15.14 -10.03
C GLU A 171 -8.33 13.68 -10.43
N SER A 172 -9.05 13.44 -11.52
CA SER A 172 -9.24 12.11 -12.11
C SER A 172 -8.69 12.05 -13.53
N TYR A 173 -8.06 10.94 -13.89
CA TYR A 173 -7.49 10.74 -15.23
C TYR A 173 -7.39 9.26 -15.57
N SER A 174 -7.32 8.96 -16.86
CA SER A 174 -7.09 7.61 -17.35
C SER A 174 -5.63 7.20 -17.20
N THR A 175 -5.42 5.89 -17.03
CA THR A 175 -4.10 5.27 -16.93
C THR A 175 -3.98 4.14 -17.94
N ARG A 176 -2.77 3.94 -18.45
CA ARG A 176 -2.44 2.80 -19.32
C ARG A 176 -1.05 2.32 -18.94
N MET A 177 -0.90 1.03 -18.71
CA MET A 177 0.40 0.40 -18.44
C MET A 177 0.57 -0.82 -19.33
N GLN A 178 1.69 -0.89 -20.05
CA GLN A 178 2.10 -2.07 -20.80
C GLN A 178 3.35 -2.65 -20.16
N LEU A 179 3.32 -3.94 -19.86
CA LEU A 179 4.46 -4.69 -19.33
C LEU A 179 4.78 -5.86 -20.25
N GLN A 180 6.04 -6.02 -20.63
CA GLN A 180 6.51 -7.11 -21.47
C GLN A 180 7.95 -7.49 -21.11
N LEU A 181 8.32 -8.75 -21.31
CA LEU A 181 9.72 -9.17 -21.25
C LEU A 181 10.37 -8.91 -22.61
N ASP A 182 11.60 -8.41 -22.60
CA ASP A 182 12.41 -8.35 -23.82
C ASP A 182 13.29 -9.58 -24.01
N ASN A 183 14.05 -9.59 -25.10
CA ASN A 183 14.88 -10.74 -25.49
C ASN A 183 15.94 -11.10 -24.42
N ASP A 184 16.36 -10.11 -23.62
CA ASP A 184 17.34 -10.27 -22.54
C ASP A 184 16.67 -10.61 -21.20
N HIS A 185 15.38 -10.96 -21.22
CA HIS A 185 14.55 -11.22 -20.04
C HIS A 185 14.50 -10.02 -19.08
N GLN A 186 14.65 -8.80 -19.58
CA GLN A 186 14.39 -7.59 -18.80
C GLN A 186 12.92 -7.19 -18.93
N LEU A 187 12.35 -6.66 -17.85
CA LEU A 187 10.99 -6.13 -17.88
C LEU A 187 11.01 -4.75 -18.54
N GLN A 188 10.26 -4.58 -19.62
CA GLN A 188 9.97 -3.29 -20.22
C GLN A 188 8.61 -2.79 -19.74
N GLN A 189 8.57 -1.54 -19.31
CA GLN A 189 7.37 -0.85 -18.88
C GLN A 189 7.13 0.38 -19.73
N ASN A 190 5.89 0.54 -20.20
CA ASN A 190 5.39 1.80 -20.74
C ASN A 190 4.15 2.22 -19.94
N LEU A 191 4.18 3.39 -19.32
CA LEU A 191 3.12 3.92 -18.47
C LEU A 191 2.65 5.27 -19.01
N THR A 192 1.35 5.45 -19.17
CA THR A 192 0.69 6.75 -19.36
C THR A 192 -0.02 7.10 -18.06
N PHE A 193 0.31 8.26 -17.49
CA PHE A 193 -0.18 8.68 -16.17
C PHE A 193 -0.32 10.20 -16.04
N GLY A 194 -1.25 10.65 -15.20
CA GLY A 194 -1.50 12.06 -14.90
C GLY A 194 -2.45 12.74 -15.90
N VAL A 195 -2.98 13.90 -15.50
CA VAL A 195 -3.93 14.71 -16.31
C VAL A 195 -3.32 15.13 -17.65
N GLN A 196 -1.99 15.32 -17.70
CA GLN A 196 -1.27 15.67 -18.93
C GLN A 196 -0.85 14.44 -19.76
N GLU A 197 -1.32 13.23 -19.42
CA GLU A 197 -0.98 11.97 -20.08
C GLU A 197 0.53 11.76 -20.23
N THR A 198 1.28 12.00 -19.15
CA THR A 198 2.74 11.83 -19.15
C THR A 198 3.09 10.39 -19.47
N LYS A 199 3.98 10.20 -20.45
CA LYS A 199 4.46 8.89 -20.87
C LYS A 199 5.82 8.61 -20.25
N ILE A 200 5.92 7.49 -19.55
CA ILE A 200 7.14 7.00 -18.92
C ILE A 200 7.46 5.64 -19.52
N SER A 201 8.65 5.52 -20.10
CA SER A 201 9.19 4.25 -20.58
C SER A 201 10.42 3.90 -19.76
N SER A 202 10.45 2.70 -19.20
CA SER A 202 11.54 2.23 -18.36
C SER A 202 11.81 0.75 -18.58
N LYS A 203 13.02 0.32 -18.18
CA LYS A 203 13.37 -1.10 -18.09
C LYS A 203 13.75 -1.44 -16.66
N ALA A 204 13.46 -2.67 -16.26
CA ALA A 204 13.92 -3.24 -15.01
C ALA A 204 14.68 -4.55 -15.21
N ARG A 205 15.76 -4.71 -14.45
CA ARG A 205 16.39 -6.00 -14.23
C ARG A 205 15.55 -6.79 -13.24
N ILE A 206 15.38 -8.09 -13.50
CA ILE A 206 14.66 -9.02 -12.64
C ILE A 206 15.66 -9.80 -11.79
N ASP A 207 15.40 -9.91 -10.49
CA ASP A 207 16.20 -10.67 -9.55
C ASP A 207 15.27 -11.34 -8.51
N GLY A 208 14.88 -12.58 -8.79
CA GLY A 208 13.87 -13.28 -8.01
C GLY A 208 12.54 -12.51 -7.98
N SER A 209 12.12 -12.09 -6.78
CA SER A 209 10.90 -11.31 -6.53
C SER A 209 11.12 -9.80 -6.62
N ILE A 210 12.32 -9.32 -6.95
CA ILE A 210 12.64 -7.88 -6.98
C ILE A 210 12.89 -7.42 -8.42
N LEU A 211 12.25 -6.29 -8.77
CA LEU A 211 12.45 -5.58 -10.02
C LEU A 211 13.24 -4.31 -9.76
N TYR A 212 14.37 -4.15 -10.44
CA TYR A 212 15.28 -3.03 -10.27
C TYR A 212 15.14 -2.05 -11.43
N PHE A 213 14.49 -0.91 -11.19
CA PHE A 213 14.39 0.20 -12.14
C PHE A 213 15.49 1.22 -11.84
N ASP A 214 16.73 0.84 -12.19
CA ASP A 214 17.93 1.63 -11.86
C ASP A 214 18.19 2.76 -12.89
N GLN A 215 17.31 2.86 -13.89
CA GLN A 215 17.41 3.82 -14.99
C GLN A 215 16.63 5.10 -14.66
N GLY A 216 17.26 6.25 -14.89
CA GLY A 216 16.62 7.56 -14.75
C GLY A 216 17.09 8.34 -13.52
N LYS A 217 16.33 9.39 -13.16
CA LYS A 217 16.72 10.34 -12.10
C LYS A 217 16.37 9.86 -10.69
N ASN A 218 15.34 9.01 -10.57
CA ASN A 218 14.81 8.51 -9.31
C ASN A 218 14.70 6.99 -9.41
N PRO A 219 15.79 6.25 -9.13
CA PRO A 219 15.77 4.79 -9.17
C PRO A 219 14.82 4.23 -8.10
N VAL A 220 14.08 3.20 -8.48
CA VAL A 220 13.14 2.51 -7.60
C VAL A 220 13.32 1.00 -7.71
N LYS A 221 12.95 0.28 -6.66
CA LYS A 221 12.80 -1.18 -6.70
C LYS A 221 11.35 -1.54 -6.41
N VAL A 222 10.86 -2.57 -7.11
CA VAL A 222 9.55 -3.18 -6.87
C VAL A 222 9.75 -4.56 -6.27
N ILE A 223 9.24 -4.79 -5.08
CA ILE A 223 9.31 -6.07 -4.38
C ILE A 223 7.94 -6.73 -4.53
N LEU A 224 7.89 -7.90 -5.16
CA LEU A 224 6.70 -8.73 -5.25
C LEU A 224 6.52 -9.51 -3.95
N LEU A 225 5.33 -9.39 -3.36
CA LEU A 225 4.99 -9.90 -2.04
C LEU A 225 3.84 -10.92 -2.14
N PRO A 226 3.62 -11.72 -1.08
CA PRO A 226 2.47 -12.63 -1.02
C PRO A 226 1.12 -11.94 -1.28
N ASP A 227 0.13 -12.74 -1.68
CA ASP A 227 -1.27 -12.32 -1.82
C ASP A 227 -1.51 -11.19 -2.85
N GLY A 228 -0.65 -11.14 -3.87
CA GLY A 228 -0.76 -10.15 -4.95
C GLY A 228 -0.22 -8.77 -4.59
N ALA A 229 0.42 -8.61 -3.43
CA ALA A 229 0.97 -7.33 -3.02
C ALA A 229 2.28 -6.98 -3.73
N SER A 230 2.52 -5.69 -3.94
CA SER A 230 3.83 -5.17 -4.36
C SER A 230 4.19 -3.92 -3.57
N ALA A 231 5.46 -3.78 -3.20
CA ALA A 231 6.03 -2.53 -2.65
C ALA A 231 6.93 -1.89 -3.72
N THR A 232 6.64 -0.67 -4.13
CA THR A 232 7.49 0.15 -5.01
C THR A 232 8.09 1.26 -4.17
N ILE A 233 9.40 1.18 -3.99
CA ILE A 233 10.13 2.08 -3.09
C ILE A 233 11.34 2.71 -3.77
N PRO A 234 11.72 3.94 -3.38
CA PRO A 234 12.97 4.51 -3.84
C PRO A 234 14.14 3.64 -3.35
N GLU A 235 15.20 3.56 -4.15
CA GLU A 235 16.45 2.90 -3.73
C GLU A 235 17.02 3.55 -2.47
N LYS A 236 16.86 4.88 -2.36
CA LYS A 236 17.15 5.67 -1.18
C LYS A 236 16.23 6.88 -1.10
N VAL A 237 15.67 7.14 0.08
CA VAL A 237 14.99 8.40 0.37
C VAL A 237 16.03 9.49 0.57
N GLU A 238 16.16 10.40 -0.38
CA GLU A 238 17.12 11.50 -0.35
C GLU A 238 16.43 12.84 -0.12
N LEU A 239 16.90 13.60 0.86
CA LEU A 239 16.43 14.97 1.09
C LEU A 239 16.79 15.87 -0.10
N GLY A 240 15.93 16.83 -0.40
CA GLY A 240 16.12 17.74 -1.54
C GLY A 240 15.64 17.15 -2.89
N LYS A 241 15.25 15.87 -2.93
CA LYS A 241 14.72 15.22 -4.13
C LYS A 241 13.25 14.81 -3.92
N PRO A 242 12.38 15.00 -4.92
CA PRO A 242 11.04 14.45 -4.85
C PRO A 242 11.11 12.92 -4.90
N CYS A 243 10.26 12.27 -4.12
CA CYS A 243 10.13 10.81 -4.12
C CYS A 243 8.66 10.42 -3.95
N PHE A 244 8.38 9.15 -4.11
CA PHE A 244 7.07 8.58 -3.82
C PHE A 244 7.24 7.21 -3.17
N PHE A 245 6.25 6.83 -2.40
CA PHE A 245 6.07 5.49 -1.86
C PHE A 245 4.83 4.91 -2.56
N GLU A 246 4.88 3.66 -3.01
CA GLU A 246 3.75 3.05 -3.71
C GLU A 246 3.54 1.60 -3.30
N ALA A 247 2.32 1.28 -2.89
CA ALA A 247 1.89 -0.10 -2.75
C ALA A 247 1.00 -0.49 -3.93
N GLY A 248 0.99 -1.78 -4.27
CA GLY A 248 0.06 -2.35 -5.23
C GLY A 248 -0.59 -3.61 -4.68
N TRP A 249 -1.80 -3.91 -5.17
CA TRP A 249 -2.52 -5.14 -4.90
C TRP A 249 -3.17 -5.68 -6.17
N LEU A 250 -2.72 -6.84 -6.62
CA LEU A 250 -3.39 -7.65 -7.64
C LEU A 250 -4.56 -8.40 -6.99
N ILE A 251 -5.72 -7.74 -6.96
CA ILE A 251 -6.95 -8.22 -6.30
C ILE A 251 -7.48 -9.49 -6.97
N ARG A 252 -7.45 -9.51 -8.30
CA ARG A 252 -7.81 -10.64 -9.18
C ARG A 252 -6.82 -10.69 -10.34
N PRO A 253 -6.69 -11.80 -11.08
CA PRO A 253 -5.76 -11.89 -12.21
C PRO A 253 -5.88 -10.77 -13.25
N ASN A 254 -7.06 -10.15 -13.34
CA ASN A 254 -7.35 -9.05 -14.26
C ASN A 254 -7.72 -7.73 -13.56
N LEU A 255 -7.59 -7.61 -12.24
CA LEU A 255 -7.93 -6.40 -11.48
C LEU A 255 -6.82 -6.05 -10.50
N ARG A 256 -6.26 -4.86 -10.65
CA ARG A 256 -5.17 -4.36 -9.82
C ARG A 256 -5.49 -2.97 -9.28
N GLN A 257 -5.09 -2.71 -8.05
CA GLN A 257 -5.05 -1.38 -7.46
C GLN A 257 -3.64 -0.96 -7.09
N ARG A 258 -3.39 0.35 -7.09
CA ARG A 258 -2.13 0.95 -6.63
C ARG A 258 -2.43 2.20 -5.81
N LEU A 259 -1.69 2.40 -4.73
CA LEU A 259 -1.75 3.61 -3.91
C LEU A 259 -0.39 4.26 -3.94
N ILE A 260 -0.32 5.54 -4.30
CA ILE A 260 0.93 6.28 -4.50
C ILE A 260 0.91 7.51 -3.60
N ARG A 261 1.81 7.57 -2.63
CA ARG A 261 2.00 8.71 -1.73
C ARG A 261 3.19 9.55 -2.21
N GLN A 262 2.92 10.78 -2.63
CA GLN A 262 3.91 11.64 -3.29
C GLN A 262 4.51 12.68 -2.35
N TYR A 263 5.83 12.83 -2.39
CA TYR A 263 6.57 13.89 -1.72
C TYR A 263 7.22 14.83 -2.73
N ASN A 264 7.26 16.13 -2.42
CA ASN A 264 7.97 17.11 -3.24
C ASN A 264 9.48 17.18 -2.87
N GLY A 265 10.24 18.02 -3.57
CA GLY A 265 11.68 18.18 -3.33
C GLY A 265 12.05 18.76 -1.96
N LYS A 266 11.08 19.29 -1.21
CA LYS A 266 11.27 19.74 0.19
C LYS A 266 10.94 18.62 1.20
N GLY A 267 10.52 17.45 0.73
CA GLY A 267 10.10 16.34 1.58
C GLY A 267 8.69 16.49 2.15
N GLU A 268 7.90 17.45 1.67
CA GLU A 268 6.51 17.64 2.09
C GLU A 268 5.62 16.62 1.35
N TRP A 269 4.71 15.96 2.07
CA TRP A 269 3.66 15.14 1.47
C TRP A 269 2.68 16.05 0.73
N VAL A 270 2.52 15.80 -0.58
CA VAL A 270 1.72 16.69 -1.46
C VAL A 270 0.45 16.06 -2.00
N SER A 271 0.41 14.74 -2.16
CA SER A 271 -0.78 14.06 -2.68
C SER A 271 -0.80 12.56 -2.40
N LEU A 272 -1.99 11.99 -2.53
CA LEU A 272 -2.22 10.55 -2.54
C LEU A 272 -3.05 10.19 -3.78
N THR A 273 -2.60 9.20 -4.54
CA THR A 273 -3.30 8.71 -5.73
C THR A 273 -3.72 7.26 -5.56
N LEU A 274 -4.98 6.96 -5.85
CA LEU A 274 -5.49 5.59 -6.01
C LEU A 274 -5.66 5.32 -7.50
N VAL A 275 -5.04 4.25 -7.98
CA VAL A 275 -5.20 3.74 -9.34
C VAL A 275 -5.99 2.43 -9.27
N THR A 276 -6.97 2.26 -10.16
CA THR A 276 -7.67 0.98 -10.36
C THR A 276 -7.61 0.61 -11.84
N GLU A 277 -6.97 -0.51 -12.15
CA GLU A 277 -6.64 -0.94 -13.51
C GLU A 277 -7.16 -2.36 -13.78
N GLN A 278 -7.63 -2.59 -15.00
CA GLN A 278 -8.01 -3.90 -15.51
C GLN A 278 -7.07 -4.37 -16.60
N LYS A 279 -6.70 -5.65 -16.53
CA LYS A 279 -5.90 -6.31 -17.56
C LYS A 279 -6.74 -6.49 -18.81
N GLN A 280 -6.20 -6.10 -19.95
CA GLN A 280 -6.85 -6.29 -21.25
C GLN A 280 -6.64 -7.73 -21.71
N SER A 281 -7.65 -8.26 -22.40
CA SER A 281 -7.64 -9.61 -22.98
C SER A 281 -6.66 -9.74 -24.14
#